data_AF-F2REJ5-F1
#
_entry.id   AF-F2REJ5-F1
#
_cell.length_a   1.000
_cell.length_b   1.000
_cell.length_c   1.000
_cell.angle_alpha   90.00
_cell.angle_beta   90.00
_cell.angle_gamma   90.00
#
_symmetry.space_group_name_H-M   'P 1'
#
loop_
_entity.id
_entity.type
_entity.pdbx_description
1 polymer ?
#
loop_
_entity_poly.entity_id
_entity_poly.type
_entity_poly.pdbx_seq_one_letter_code
_entity_poly.pdbx_strand_id
1 'polypeptide(L)'
;MRRLPLYKGFQKKAALSRHSRTVCIAARQRRHKRPRSGIGRRKGQISVAQRVVVTLSDDMDGGEAAETVAFGLDGKMYEIDLNAANAKKLRKALAPYLAAGRKLPAKAAAGRSPAAESYTHTSLAPDPAAVRAWAQSNKMEVPARGRIPKRVYEAFRAAS
;
A
#
# COMPACT_ATOMS: atom_id res chain seq x y z
N MET A 1 -17.12 41.04 -6.22
CA MET A 1 -17.21 40.26 -7.49
C MET A 1 -16.05 39.26 -7.53
N ARG A 2 -16.37 37.96 -7.68
CA ARG A 2 -15.71 36.89 -8.49
C ARG A 2 -14.18 36.69 -8.34
N ARG A 3 -13.58 35.50 -8.30
CA ARG A 3 -13.98 34.10 -8.56
C ARG A 3 -12.82 33.18 -8.07
N LEU A 4 -13.22 31.93 -7.82
CA LEU A 4 -12.54 30.70 -7.38
C LEU A 4 -11.15 30.32 -7.95
N PRO A 5 -10.46 29.34 -7.31
CA PRO A 5 -9.12 28.86 -7.66
C PRO A 5 -9.12 27.89 -8.84
N LEU A 6 -7.99 27.79 -9.55
CA LEU A 6 -7.75 26.79 -10.60
C LEU A 6 -6.81 25.70 -10.07
N TYR A 7 -7.41 24.57 -9.71
CA TYR A 7 -6.77 23.24 -9.73
C TYR A 7 -7.28 22.51 -10.99
N LYS A 8 -6.36 22.12 -11.87
CA LYS A 8 -6.49 21.07 -12.90
C LYS A 8 -5.07 20.53 -13.08
N GLY A 9 -4.72 19.27 -13.01
CA GLY A 9 -5.49 18.04 -13.17
C GLY A 9 -4.69 17.13 -14.12
N PHE A 10 -4.54 15.87 -13.73
CA PHE A 10 -4.44 14.71 -14.64
C PHE A 10 -3.17 14.51 -15.48
N GLN A 11 -2.40 13.46 -15.17
CA GLN A 11 -2.11 12.37 -16.13
C GLN A 11 -1.63 11.12 -15.35
N LYS A 12 -2.49 10.10 -15.29
CA LYS A 12 -2.13 8.74 -14.89
C LYS A 12 -1.37 8.10 -16.05
N LYS A 13 -0.09 7.77 -15.88
CA LYS A 13 0.62 6.91 -16.83
C LYS A 13 0.33 5.45 -16.52
N ALA A 14 -0.52 4.85 -17.36
CA ALA A 14 -0.62 3.41 -17.52
C ALA A 14 0.70 2.89 -18.12
N ALA A 15 1.42 2.05 -17.38
CA ALA A 15 2.56 1.31 -17.92
C ALA A 15 2.09 -0.10 -18.28
N LEU A 16 2.15 -0.38 -19.57
CA LEU A 16 1.79 -1.64 -20.21
C LEU A 16 2.59 -2.82 -19.64
N SER A 17 1.84 -3.88 -19.35
CA SER A 17 2.28 -5.27 -19.27
C SER A 17 3.09 -5.67 -20.51
N ARG A 18 4.24 -6.31 -20.29
CA ARG A 18 5.08 -6.83 -21.37
C ARG A 18 5.67 -8.19 -20.99
N HIS A 19 5.47 -9.12 -21.95
CA HIS A 19 6.20 -10.38 -22.20
C HIS A 19 5.69 -11.65 -21.49
N SER A 20 4.71 -12.32 -22.11
CA SER A 20 4.58 -13.78 -22.03
C SER A 20 5.50 -14.41 -23.07
N ARG A 21 6.38 -15.31 -22.62
CA ARG A 21 7.33 -16.06 -23.45
C ARG A 21 6.63 -17.29 -24.02
N THR A 22 6.50 -17.36 -25.34
CA THR A 22 6.12 -18.60 -26.04
C THR A 22 7.37 -19.43 -26.27
N VAL A 23 7.43 -20.62 -25.66
CA VAL A 23 8.40 -21.66 -26.01
C VAL A 23 7.67 -22.70 -26.86
N CYS A 24 8.04 -22.79 -28.13
CA CYS A 24 7.55 -23.83 -29.03
C CYS A 24 8.33 -25.12 -28.79
N ILE A 25 7.66 -26.16 -28.27
CA ILE A 25 8.22 -27.52 -28.21
C ILE A 25 7.80 -28.25 -29.50
N ALA A 26 8.77 -28.66 -30.30
CA ALA A 26 8.56 -29.48 -31.50
C ALA A 26 8.26 -30.94 -31.10
N ALA A 27 7.12 -31.46 -31.55
CA ALA A 27 6.76 -32.87 -31.37
C ALA A 27 6.94 -33.66 -32.68
N ARG A 28 7.77 -34.70 -32.59
CA ARG A 28 8.14 -35.67 -33.62
C ARG A 28 6.98 -36.62 -33.90
N GLN A 29 6.50 -36.67 -35.15
CA GLN A 29 5.44 -37.58 -35.58
C GLN A 29 5.98 -39.01 -35.74
N ARG A 30 5.42 -39.96 -34.99
CA ARG A 30 5.43 -41.38 -35.34
C ARG A 30 3.98 -41.84 -35.51
N ARG A 31 3.63 -42.17 -36.76
CA ARG A 31 2.34 -42.74 -37.13
C ARG A 31 2.31 -44.21 -36.73
N HIS A 32 1.40 -44.57 -35.83
CA HIS A 32 0.87 -45.93 -35.74
C HIS A 32 -0.67 -45.88 -35.73
N LYS A 33 -1.27 -46.49 -36.75
CA LYS A 33 -2.70 -46.78 -36.87
C LYS A 33 -3.15 -47.74 -35.76
N ARG A 34 -4.39 -47.55 -35.23
CA ARG A 34 -5.46 -48.55 -34.95
C ARG A 34 -6.55 -47.93 -34.04
N PRO A 35 -7.73 -48.56 -33.82
CA PRO A 35 -8.95 -48.48 -34.61
C PRO A 35 -10.10 -47.72 -33.88
N ARG A 36 -11.26 -47.62 -34.53
CA ARG A 36 -12.48 -46.96 -34.06
C ARG A 36 -13.11 -47.67 -32.85
N SER A 37 -13.54 -46.93 -31.83
CA SER A 37 -14.89 -47.00 -31.21
C SER A 37 -14.96 -46.17 -29.93
N GLY A 38 -16.00 -45.33 -29.80
CA GLY A 38 -16.35 -44.68 -28.53
C GLY A 38 -16.80 -43.24 -28.72
N ILE A 39 -18.08 -43.03 -29.02
CA ILE A 39 -18.74 -41.73 -28.84
C ILE A 39 -18.88 -41.52 -27.33
N GLY A 40 -17.80 -41.06 -26.70
CA GLY A 40 -17.83 -40.57 -25.33
C GLY A 40 -18.41 -39.16 -25.35
N ARG A 41 -19.65 -38.99 -24.88
CA ARG A 41 -20.21 -37.67 -24.52
C ARG A 41 -19.21 -36.99 -23.59
N ARG A 42 -18.45 -36.00 -24.11
CA ARG A 42 -17.69 -35.09 -23.26
C ARG A 42 -18.72 -34.33 -22.43
N LYS A 43 -18.86 -34.69 -21.15
CA LYS A 43 -19.56 -33.83 -20.19
C LYS A 43 -18.84 -32.48 -20.24
N GLY A 44 -19.54 -31.46 -20.73
CA GLY A 44 -19.01 -30.10 -20.79
C GLY A 44 -18.54 -29.72 -19.39
N GLN A 45 -17.26 -29.37 -19.27
CA GLN A 45 -16.72 -28.81 -18.06
C GLN A 45 -17.45 -27.48 -17.83
N ILE A 46 -18.35 -27.44 -16.84
CA ILE A 46 -19.03 -26.20 -16.46
C ILE A 46 -17.95 -25.32 -15.83
N SER A 47 -17.39 -24.41 -16.62
CA SER A 47 -16.49 -23.38 -16.10
C SER A 47 -17.34 -22.40 -15.31
N VAL A 48 -17.23 -22.45 -13.99
CA VAL A 48 -17.84 -21.43 -13.13
C VAL A 48 -17.07 -20.12 -13.31
N ALA A 49 -17.79 -19.05 -13.65
CA ALA A 49 -17.24 -17.70 -13.64
C ALA A 49 -17.52 -17.09 -12.26
N GLN A 50 -16.48 -16.65 -11.56
CA GLN A 50 -16.61 -16.00 -10.25
C GLN A 50 -16.63 -14.48 -10.43
N ARG A 51 -17.60 -13.80 -9.79
CA ARG A 51 -17.63 -12.34 -9.66
C ARG A 51 -17.45 -11.97 -8.19
N VAL A 52 -16.39 -11.24 -7.89
CA VAL A 52 -16.15 -10.66 -6.56
C VAL A 52 -16.70 -9.23 -6.57
N VAL A 53 -17.60 -8.92 -5.63
CA VAL A 53 -18.11 -7.57 -5.40
C VAL A 53 -17.61 -7.11 -4.03
N VAL A 54 -16.90 -6.00 -3.99
CA VAL A 54 -16.41 -5.38 -2.76
C VAL A 54 -17.33 -4.19 -2.46
N THR A 55 -17.97 -4.21 -1.30
CA THR A 55 -18.87 -3.14 -0.82
C THR A 55 -18.34 -2.60 0.51
N LEU A 56 -18.41 -1.29 0.70
CA LEU A 56 -18.16 -0.68 2.00
C LEU A 56 -19.41 -0.88 2.87
N SER A 57 -19.23 -1.43 4.07
CA SER A 57 -20.32 -1.76 4.99
C SER A 57 -20.37 -0.77 6.15
N ASP A 58 -21.57 -0.41 6.60
CA ASP A 58 -21.80 0.36 7.82
C ASP A 58 -21.53 -0.52 9.04
N ASP A 59 -20.70 -0.05 9.98
CA ASP A 59 -20.28 -0.80 11.16
C ASP A 59 -21.36 -0.91 12.25
N MET A 60 -22.44 -0.12 12.18
CA MET A 60 -23.54 -0.13 13.15
C MET A 60 -24.67 -1.08 12.74
N ASP A 61 -25.05 -1.06 11.46
CA ASP A 61 -26.22 -1.81 10.96
C ASP A 61 -25.90 -2.82 9.84
N GLY A 62 -24.67 -2.86 9.33
CA GLY A 62 -24.26 -3.78 8.27
C GLY A 62 -24.78 -3.41 6.88
N GLY A 63 -25.40 -2.23 6.72
CA GLY A 63 -25.85 -1.69 5.43
C GLY A 63 -24.70 -1.15 4.58
N GLU A 64 -25.00 -0.45 3.49
CA GLU A 64 -23.97 0.22 2.68
C GLU A 64 -23.48 1.48 3.40
N ALA A 65 -22.16 1.57 3.63
CA ALA A 65 -21.54 2.77 4.18
C ALA A 65 -21.29 3.83 3.11
N ALA A 66 -21.44 5.09 3.51
CA ALA A 66 -21.26 6.24 2.64
C ALA A 66 -19.94 6.98 2.92
N GLU A 67 -19.47 6.99 4.17
CA GLU A 67 -18.26 7.68 4.59
C GLU A 67 -17.64 7.06 5.84
N THR A 68 -16.31 7.19 5.96
CA THR A 68 -15.56 6.90 7.19
C THR A 68 -15.47 8.17 8.04
N VAL A 69 -15.84 8.09 9.31
CA VAL A 69 -15.81 9.22 10.25
C VAL A 69 -14.74 8.99 11.32
N ALA A 70 -13.76 9.90 11.42
CA ALA A 70 -12.79 9.91 12.50
C ALA A 70 -13.32 10.71 13.71
N PHE A 71 -13.18 10.15 14.91
CA PHE A 71 -13.56 10.79 16.17
C PHE A 71 -12.60 10.39 17.30
N GLY A 72 -12.68 11.07 18.45
CA GLY A 72 -11.80 10.80 19.59
C GLY A 72 -12.53 10.79 20.92
N LEU A 73 -12.07 9.93 21.82
CA LEU A 73 -12.55 9.82 23.20
C LEU A 73 -11.36 9.45 24.10
N ASP A 74 -11.19 10.15 25.21
CA ASP A 74 -10.11 9.93 26.19
C ASP A 74 -8.70 9.88 25.59
N GLY A 75 -8.44 10.72 24.58
CA GLY A 75 -7.14 10.82 23.89
C GLY A 75 -6.84 9.69 22.91
N LYS A 76 -7.79 8.76 22.70
CA LYS A 76 -7.72 7.74 21.65
C LYS A 76 -8.52 8.19 20.43
N MET A 77 -7.97 7.94 19.25
CA MET A 77 -8.64 8.19 17.96
C MET A 77 -9.27 6.90 17.45
N TYR A 78 -10.47 7.02 16.90
CA TYR A 78 -11.25 5.94 16.33
C TYR A 78 -11.74 6.36 14.93
N GLU A 79 -11.95 5.36 14.08
CA GLU A 79 -12.59 5.49 12.77
C GLU A 79 -13.79 4.55 12.74
N ILE A 80 -14.84 4.93 12.03
CA ILE A 80 -16.05 4.12 11.85
C ILE A 80 -16.65 4.38 10.46
N ASP A 81 -17.00 3.31 9.75
CA ASP A 81 -17.66 3.38 8.45
C ASP A 81 -19.17 3.47 8.67
N LEU A 82 -19.80 4.54 8.16
CA LEU A 82 -21.20 4.84 8.41
C LEU A 82 -21.94 5.23 7.14
N ASN A 83 -23.22 4.88 7.08
CA ASN A 83 -24.18 5.46 6.16
C ASN A 83 -24.48 6.92 6.55
N ALA A 84 -25.02 7.69 5.60
CA ALA A 84 -25.23 9.12 5.79
C ALA A 84 -26.13 9.46 6.99
N ALA A 85 -27.10 8.60 7.32
CA ALA A 85 -28.00 8.80 8.44
C ALA A 85 -27.27 8.60 9.78
N ASN A 86 -26.49 7.53 9.91
CA ASN A 86 -25.74 7.22 11.12
C ASN A 86 -24.59 8.22 11.34
N ALA A 87 -23.90 8.63 10.28
CA ALA A 87 -22.89 9.68 10.35
C ALA A 87 -23.47 11.02 10.84
N LYS A 88 -24.70 11.37 10.41
CA LYS A 88 -25.41 12.56 10.91
C LYS A 88 -25.81 12.42 12.38
N LYS A 89 -26.26 11.23 12.82
CA LYS A 89 -26.56 10.96 14.23
C LYS A 89 -25.34 11.16 15.12
N LEU A 90 -24.18 10.62 14.73
CA LEU A 90 -22.92 10.78 15.47
C LEU A 90 -22.55 12.26 15.63
N ARG A 91 -22.55 13.03 14.53
CA ARG A 91 -22.24 14.47 14.56
C ARG A 91 -23.22 15.26 15.43
N LYS A 92 -24.51 14.89 15.39
CA LYS A 92 -25.54 15.52 16.24
C LYS A 92 -25.34 15.21 17.72
N ALA A 93 -24.96 13.97 18.06
CA ALA A 93 -24.68 13.58 19.44
C ALA A 93 -23.47 14.33 20.02
N LEU A 94 -22.45 14.59 19.19
CA LEU A 94 -21.25 15.32 19.61
C LEU A 94 -21.42 16.85 19.63
N ALA A 95 -22.40 17.40 18.90
CA ALA A 95 -22.64 18.84 18.78
C ALA A 95 -22.67 19.64 20.11
N PRO A 96 -23.40 19.22 21.17
CA PRO A 96 -23.43 19.97 22.42
C PRO A 96 -22.06 20.04 23.10
N TYR A 97 -21.26 18.97 23.03
CA TYR A 97 -19.92 18.92 23.60
C TYR A 97 -18.93 19.76 22.80
N LEU A 98 -19.06 19.76 21.46
CA LEU A 98 -18.24 20.60 20.58
C LEU A 98 -18.56 22.08 20.75
N ALA A 99 -19.81 22.43 21.06
CA ALA A 99 -20.23 23.81 21.31
C ALA A 99 -19.74 24.35 22.66
N ALA A 100 -19.74 23.50 23.70
CA ALA A 100 -19.23 23.88 25.03
C ALA A 100 -17.69 23.78 25.14
N GLY A 101 -17.08 22.91 24.35
CA GLY A 101 -15.65 22.63 24.37
C GLY A 101 -14.82 23.68 23.62
N ARG A 102 -13.51 23.65 23.85
CA ARG A 102 -12.53 24.42 23.07
C ARG A 102 -11.77 23.49 22.14
N LYS A 103 -11.43 23.99 20.95
CA LYS A 103 -10.54 23.28 20.03
C LYS A 103 -9.13 23.25 20.62
N LEU A 104 -8.63 22.04 20.89
CA LEU A 104 -7.22 21.84 21.24
C LEU A 104 -6.36 21.92 19.98
N PRO A 105 -5.12 22.43 20.06
CA PRO A 105 -4.18 22.35 18.96
C PRO A 105 -3.96 20.87 18.60
N ALA A 106 -3.86 20.56 17.30
CA ALA A 106 -3.78 19.18 16.79
C ALA A 106 -2.67 18.32 17.45
N LYS A 107 -1.65 18.97 18.02
CA LYS A 107 -0.54 18.35 18.74
C LYS A 107 -0.90 17.80 20.13
N ALA A 108 -2.02 18.22 20.72
CA ALA A 108 -2.49 17.79 22.04
C ALA A 108 -3.54 16.66 21.99
N ALA A 109 -4.25 16.50 20.86
CA ALA A 109 -5.31 15.48 20.70
C ALA A 109 -4.76 14.12 20.24
N ALA A 110 -3.63 14.11 19.54
CA ALA A 110 -2.86 12.89 19.34
C ALA A 110 -2.03 12.68 20.62
N GLY A 111 -2.51 11.83 21.53
CA GLY A 111 -1.65 11.31 22.60
C GLY A 111 -0.31 10.90 21.99
N ARG A 112 0.80 11.41 22.56
CA ARG A 112 2.19 11.19 22.14
C ARG A 112 2.37 9.91 21.30
N SER A 113 2.24 10.05 20.00
CA SER A 113 3.28 9.50 19.15
C SER A 113 4.29 10.62 19.05
N PRO A 114 5.58 10.42 19.36
CA PRO A 114 6.56 11.34 18.80
C PRO A 114 6.26 11.33 17.31
N ALA A 115 5.71 12.45 16.79
CA ALA A 115 5.80 12.74 15.38
C ALA A 115 7.25 12.43 15.07
N ALA A 116 7.46 11.36 14.27
CA ALA A 116 8.77 10.81 13.95
C ALA A 116 9.72 11.99 13.93
N GLU A 117 10.63 12.01 14.92
CA GLU A 117 11.57 13.09 15.12
C GLU A 117 11.92 13.57 13.74
N SER A 118 11.53 14.81 13.41
CA SER A 118 11.94 15.45 12.18
C SER A 118 13.42 15.16 12.13
N TYR A 119 13.84 14.25 11.24
CA TYR A 119 15.16 13.66 11.27
C TYR A 119 16.09 14.85 11.39
N THR A 120 16.64 15.07 12.58
CA THR A 120 17.77 15.96 12.71
C THR A 120 18.75 15.30 11.76
N HIS A 121 19.17 16.04 10.74
CA HIS A 121 20.30 15.63 9.92
C HIS A 121 21.51 15.62 10.86
N THR A 122 21.61 14.56 11.66
CA THR A 122 22.80 14.19 12.41
C THR A 122 23.83 13.89 11.34
N SER A 123 24.77 14.82 11.20
CA SER A 123 26.05 14.70 10.50
C SER A 123 26.10 13.57 9.46
N LEU A 124 25.72 13.93 8.22
CA LEU A 124 25.95 13.20 6.97
C LEU A 124 26.60 11.82 7.18
N ALA A 125 25.80 10.82 7.52
CA ALA A 125 26.26 9.44 7.39
C ALA A 125 26.69 9.26 5.93
N PRO A 126 27.90 8.76 5.64
CA PRO A 126 28.35 8.58 4.27
C PRO A 126 27.33 7.76 3.47
N ASP A 127 27.06 8.19 2.23
CA ASP A 127 26.13 7.50 1.34
C ASP A 127 26.47 5.99 1.32
N PRO A 128 25.55 5.11 1.73
CA PRO A 128 25.77 3.67 1.71
C PRO A 128 26.21 3.14 0.34
N ALA A 129 25.84 3.78 -0.77
CA ALA A 129 26.33 3.41 -2.09
C ALA A 129 27.85 3.69 -2.24
N ALA A 130 28.30 4.87 -1.82
CA ALA A 130 29.71 5.25 -1.82
C ALA A 130 30.55 4.36 -0.90
N VAL A 131 30.04 4.03 0.29
CA VAL A 131 30.73 3.12 1.22
C VAL A 131 30.88 1.71 0.64
N ARG A 132 29.85 1.20 -0.08
CA ARG A 132 29.95 -0.10 -0.76
C ARG A 132 30.95 -0.09 -1.90
N ALA A 133 30.95 0.97 -2.72
CA ALA A 133 31.90 1.10 -3.83
C ALA A 133 33.35 1.15 -3.32
N TRP A 134 33.61 1.96 -2.29
CA TRP A 134 34.92 2.01 -1.64
C TRP A 134 35.31 0.67 -1.03
N ALA A 135 34.38 -0.01 -0.36
CA ALA A 135 34.67 -1.30 0.27
C ALA A 135 35.02 -2.40 -0.76
N GLN A 136 34.31 -2.43 -1.89
CA GLN A 136 34.62 -3.34 -3.00
C GLN A 136 36.01 -3.06 -3.58
N SER A 137 36.37 -1.79 -3.77
CA SER A 137 37.70 -1.39 -4.25
C SER A 137 38.83 -1.78 -3.27
N ASN A 138 38.53 -1.76 -1.97
CA ASN A 138 39.46 -2.16 -0.89
C ASN A 138 39.37 -3.67 -0.55
N LYS A 139 38.74 -4.48 -1.41
CA LYS A 139 38.58 -5.94 -1.26
C LYS A 139 37.91 -6.35 0.06
N MET A 140 37.05 -5.51 0.62
CA MET A 140 36.25 -5.82 1.81
C MET A 140 34.91 -6.44 1.42
N GLU A 141 34.51 -7.46 2.18
CA GLU A 141 33.25 -8.15 1.97
C GLU A 141 32.07 -7.33 2.53
N VAL A 142 31.15 -6.97 1.63
CA VAL A 142 29.93 -6.20 1.94
C VAL A 142 28.75 -6.78 1.16
N PRO A 143 27.57 -6.96 1.79
CA PRO A 143 26.39 -7.47 1.09
C PRO A 143 25.90 -6.48 0.01
N ALA A 144 25.46 -7.01 -1.13
CA ALA A 144 24.99 -6.23 -2.29
C ALA A 144 23.76 -5.36 -1.96
N ARG A 145 22.96 -5.76 -0.98
CA ARG A 145 21.81 -5.01 -0.45
C ARG A 145 21.72 -5.17 1.06
N GLY A 146 21.07 -4.21 1.71
CA GLY A 146 20.86 -4.23 3.16
C GLY A 146 21.97 -3.55 3.95
N ARG A 147 22.02 -3.85 5.26
CA ARG A 147 22.87 -3.19 6.24
C ARG A 147 24.36 -3.44 5.96
N ILE A 148 25.15 -2.37 5.91
CA ILE A 148 26.60 -2.45 5.81
C ILE A 148 27.18 -2.70 7.21
N PRO A 149 28.10 -3.66 7.39
CA PRO A 149 28.73 -3.93 8.68
C PRO A 149 29.45 -2.70 9.24
N LYS A 150 29.40 -2.51 10.57
CA LYS A 150 30.01 -1.36 11.27
C LYS A 150 31.50 -1.19 10.95
N ARG A 151 32.24 -2.30 10.88
CA ARG A 151 33.68 -2.32 10.52
C ARG A 151 34.00 -1.58 9.21
N VAL A 152 33.07 -1.62 8.24
CA VAL A 152 33.27 -1.00 6.93
C VAL A 152 33.08 0.51 7.02
N TYR A 153 32.14 1.00 7.84
CA TYR A 153 31.99 2.43 8.11
C TYR A 153 33.16 3.01 8.89
N GLU A 154 33.71 2.26 9.84
CA GLU A 154 34.90 2.68 10.60
C GLU A 154 36.11 2.77 9.68
N ALA A 155 36.34 1.75 8.84
CA ALA A 155 37.43 1.77 7.87
C ALA A 155 37.26 2.89 6.81
N PHE A 156 36.02 3.12 6.34
CA PHE A 156 35.73 4.20 5.40
C PHE A 156 36.01 5.57 6.00
N ARG A 157 35.64 5.79 7.26
CA ARG A 157 35.92 7.03 8.00
C ARG A 157 37.40 7.22 8.29
N ALA A 158 38.16 6.14 8.52
CA ALA A 158 39.60 6.20 8.72
C ALA A 158 40.38 6.49 7.42
N ALA A 159 39.78 6.20 6.27
CA ALA A 159 40.36 6.42 4.94
C ALA A 159 39.82 7.68 4.24
N SER A 160 38.85 8.38 4.84
CA SER A 160 38.25 9.63 4.33
C SER A 160 38.89 10.87 4.96
#